data_AF-D5EMA4-F1
#
_entry.id   AF-D5EMA4-F1
#
_cell.length_a   1.000
_cell.length_b   1.000
_cell.length_c   1.000
_cell.angle_alpha   90.00
_cell.angle_beta   90.00
_cell.angle_gamma   90.00
#
_symmetry.space_group_name_H-M   'P 1'
#
loop_
_entity.id
_entity.type
_entity.pdbx_description
1 polymer ?
#
loop_
_entity_poly.entity_id
_entity_poly.type
_entity_poly.pdbx_seq_one_letter_code
_entity_poly.pdbx_strand_id
1 'polypeptide(L)'
;MKLKTASEFANWVIELRDGALQIQRVFSFESAVTREAFWAGLGRYLKSPSLSTLVESSPEGVLVTIEALPERRILLVAGEIARMCDELYKQELALAA
;
A
#
# COMPACT_ATOMS: atom_id res chain seq x y z
N MET A 1 2.29 -15.40 3.56
CA MET A 1 0.82 -15.21 3.52
C MET A 1 0.36 -15.64 2.12
N LYS A 2 -0.52 -16.65 1.99
CA LYS A 2 -0.99 -17.13 0.68
C LYS A 2 -2.03 -16.12 0.15
N LEU A 3 -1.72 -15.45 -0.95
CA LEU A 3 -2.63 -14.54 -1.63
C LEU A 3 -3.88 -15.31 -2.06
N LYS A 4 -5.04 -14.93 -1.54
CA LYS A 4 -6.34 -15.47 -1.94
C LYS A 4 -6.75 -14.79 -3.25
N THR A 5 -7.00 -15.61 -4.26
CA THR A 5 -7.75 -15.36 -5.52
C THR A 5 -7.62 -13.98 -6.21
N ALA A 6 -7.11 -14.01 -7.45
CA ALA A 6 -6.96 -12.87 -8.36
C ALA A 6 -8.23 -12.00 -8.58
N SER A 7 -9.43 -12.51 -8.31
CA SER A 7 -10.69 -11.75 -8.47
C SER A 7 -10.92 -10.68 -7.39
N GLU A 8 -10.28 -10.78 -6.22
CA GLU A 8 -10.40 -9.74 -5.17
C GLU A 8 -9.57 -8.47 -5.46
N PHE A 9 -8.66 -8.54 -6.44
CA PHE A 9 -7.73 -7.44 -6.77
C PHE A 9 -8.11 -6.63 -8.03
N ALA A 10 -9.34 -6.78 -8.54
CA ALA A 10 -9.83 -5.93 -9.64
C ALA A 10 -10.01 -4.46 -9.23
N ASN A 11 -10.13 -4.21 -7.92
CA ASN A 11 -10.24 -2.89 -7.30
C ASN A 11 -8.88 -2.41 -6.77
N TRP A 12 -8.75 -1.10 -6.59
CA TRP A 12 -7.62 -0.54 -5.83
C TRP A 12 -7.77 -0.91 -4.35
N VAL A 13 -6.73 -1.48 -3.78
CA VAL A 13 -6.59 -1.76 -2.34
C VAL A 13 -5.73 -0.67 -1.73
N ILE A 14 -6.17 -0.07 -0.62
CA ILE A 14 -5.44 0.96 0.11
C ILE A 14 -5.18 0.44 1.51
N GLU A 15 -3.91 0.28 1.90
CA GLU A 15 -3.51 -0.22 3.22
C GLU A 15 -2.38 0.62 3.83
N LEU A 16 -2.33 0.66 5.16
CA LEU A 16 -1.16 1.18 5.89
C LEU A 16 -0.28 0.00 6.28
N ARG A 17 0.96 -0.03 5.78
CA ARG A 17 1.93 -1.09 6.06
C ARG A 17 3.30 -0.48 6.29
N ASP A 18 3.97 -0.89 7.37
CA ASP A 18 5.33 -0.46 7.72
C ASP A 18 5.53 1.07 7.74
N GLY A 19 4.46 1.82 8.08
CA GLY A 19 4.47 3.29 8.07
C GLY A 19 4.33 3.92 6.68
N ALA A 20 4.10 3.16 5.63
CA ALA A 20 3.76 3.67 4.31
C ALA A 20 2.27 3.49 4.02
N LEU A 21 1.69 4.44 3.28
CA LEU A 21 0.40 4.22 2.63
C LEU A 21 0.66 3.47 1.32
N GLN A 22 0.26 2.21 1.27
CA GLN A 22 0.37 1.37 0.09
C GLN A 22 -0.96 1.35 -0.67
N ILE A 23 -0.89 1.63 -1.97
CA ILE A 23 -2.03 1.59 -2.90
C ILE A 23 -1.70 0.56 -3.97
N GLN A 24 -2.48 -0.52 -4.03
CA GLN A 24 -2.17 -1.70 -4.83
C GLN A 24 -3.32 -2.05 -5.78
N ARG A 25 -2.98 -2.57 -6.97
CA ARG A 25 -3.95 -3.17 -7.88
C ARG A 25 -3.30 -4.22 -8.77
N VAL A 26 -4.03 -5.30 -9.02
CA VAL A 26 -3.65 -6.31 -10.01
C VAL A 26 -4.40 -6.06 -11.31
N PHE A 27 -3.66 -6.02 -12.41
CA PHE A 27 -4.18 -5.93 -13.76
C PHE A 27 -4.03 -7.29 -14.45
N SER A 28 -5.14 -7.94 -14.76
CA SER A 28 -5.17 -9.17 -15.54
C SER A 28 -5.29 -8.85 -17.03
N PHE A 29 -4.60 -9.59 -17.88
CA PHE A 29 -4.59 -9.38 -19.32
C PHE A 29 -4.87 -10.70 -20.05
N GLU A 30 -5.72 -10.65 -21.09
CA GLU A 30 -6.01 -11.81 -21.93
C GLU A 30 -4.87 -12.14 -22.91
N SER A 31 -3.97 -11.18 -23.18
CA SER A 31 -2.84 -11.37 -24.09
C SER A 31 -1.54 -10.82 -23.52
N ALA A 32 -0.43 -11.51 -23.82
CA ALA A 32 0.92 -11.07 -23.46
C ALA A 32 1.29 -9.74 -24.13
N VAL A 33 0.82 -9.50 -25.36
CA VAL A 33 1.07 -8.26 -26.11
C VAL A 33 0.45 -7.05 -25.40
N THR A 34 -0.80 -7.18 -24.93
CA THR A 34 -1.48 -6.11 -24.18
C THR A 34 -0.79 -5.84 -22.84
N ARG A 35 -0.30 -6.90 -22.17
CA ARG A 35 0.46 -6.80 -20.92
C ARG A 35 1.77 -6.03 -21.13
N GLU A 36 2.52 -6.34 -22.18
CA GLU A 36 3.78 -5.66 -22.50
C GLU A 36 3.58 -4.20 -22.88
N ALA A 37 2.53 -3.88 -23.65
CA ALA A 37 2.18 -2.51 -23.98
C ALA A 37 1.81 -1.70 -22.73
N PHE A 38 1.04 -2.28 -21.80
CA PHE A 38 0.71 -1.67 -20.52
C PHE A 38 1.98 -1.40 -19.68
N TRP A 39 2.86 -2.40 -19.57
CA TRP A 39 4.13 -2.28 -18.86
C TRP A 39 5.01 -1.15 -19.42
N ALA A 40 5.16 -1.08 -20.75
CA ALA A 40 5.92 -0.03 -21.41
C ALA A 40 5.32 1.37 -21.18
N GLY A 41 3.99 1.47 -21.06
CA GLY A 41 3.29 2.72 -20.75
C GLY A 41 3.50 3.21 -19.32
N LEU A 42 3.57 2.29 -18.34
CA LEU A 42 3.74 2.63 -16.92
C LEU A 42 5.03 3.40 -16.64
N GLY A 43 6.12 3.10 -17.36
CA GLY A 43 7.44 3.70 -17.14
C GLY A 43 7.45 5.24 -17.16
N ARG A 44 6.45 5.88 -17.79
CA ARG A 44 6.29 7.34 -17.83
C ARG A 44 5.77 7.94 -16.52
N TYR A 45 5.12 7.13 -15.68
CA TYR A 45 4.46 7.56 -14.44
C TYR A 45 5.22 7.13 -13.18
N LEU A 46 6.24 6.27 -13.31
CA LEU A 46 7.06 5.76 -12.19
C LEU A 46 8.02 6.78 -11.58
N LYS A 47 8.09 8.01 -12.11
CA LYS A 47 9.01 9.04 -11.61
C LYS A 47 8.23 10.11 -10.85
N SER A 48 8.12 9.94 -9.53
CA SER A 48 7.69 10.98 -8.60
C SER A 48 8.62 11.01 -7.39
N PRO A 49 9.08 12.18 -6.91
CA PRO A 49 9.98 12.27 -5.76
C PRO A 49 9.32 11.91 -4.43
N SER A 50 7.99 11.92 -4.34
CA SER A 50 7.21 11.63 -3.12
C SER A 50 6.48 10.29 -3.15
N LEU A 51 6.60 9.54 -4.25
CA LEU A 51 5.97 8.23 -4.42
C LEU A 51 7.01 7.23 -4.89
N SER A 52 7.14 6.12 -4.18
CA SER A 52 7.79 4.92 -4.72
C SER A 52 6.73 4.12 -5.46
N THR A 53 7.05 3.59 -6.64
CA THR A 53 6.14 2.69 -7.36
C THR A 53 6.90 1.41 -7.70
N LEU A 54 6.45 0.31 -7.15
CA LEU A 54 6.91 -1.04 -7.45
C LEU A 54 5.94 -1.67 -8.45
N VAL A 55 6.46 -2.26 -9.50
CA VAL A 55 5.65 -2.99 -10.48
C VAL A 55 6.23 -4.40 -10.60
N GLU A 56 5.39 -5.40 -10.39
CA GLU A 56 5.74 -6.80 -10.51
C GLU A 56 4.90 -7.43 -11.63
N SER A 57 5.56 -8.14 -12.54
CA SER A 57 4.89 -8.84 -13.63
C SER A 57 4.93 -10.34 -13.40
N SER A 58 3.79 -10.99 -13.54
CA SER A 58 3.62 -12.43 -13.44
C SER A 58 2.83 -12.99 -14.63
N PRO A 59 2.79 -14.32 -14.82
CA PRO A 59 1.90 -14.93 -15.82
C PRO A 59 0.41 -14.59 -15.61
N GLU A 60 -0.02 -14.35 -14.37
CA GLU A 60 -1.43 -14.08 -14.02
C GLU A 60 -1.83 -12.60 -14.14
N GLY A 61 -0.86 -11.70 -14.29
CA GLY A 61 -1.12 -10.26 -14.40
C GLY A 61 0.06 -9.39 -13.98
N VAL A 62 -0.19 -8.09 -13.93
CA VAL A 62 0.74 -7.06 -13.46
C VAL A 62 0.22 -6.48 -12.15
N LEU A 63 1.00 -6.62 -11.08
CA LEU A 63 0.75 -5.94 -9.81
C LEU A 63 1.43 -4.58 -9.84
N VAL A 64 0.65 -3.53 -9.61
CA VAL A 64 1.15 -2.18 -9.40
C VAL A 64 0.97 -1.84 -7.93
N THR A 65 2.07 -1.51 -7.26
CA THR A 65 2.12 -1.05 -5.87
C THR A 65 2.69 0.36 -5.83
N ILE A 66 1.92 1.30 -5.34
CA ILE A 66 2.35 2.68 -5.09
C ILE A 66 2.53 2.81 -3.58
N GLU A 67 3.75 3.12 -3.16
CA GLU A 67 4.04 3.46 -1.78
C GLU A 67 4.16 4.99 -1.68
N ALA A 68 3.18 5.59 -1.03
CA ALA A 68 3.32 6.94 -0.54
C ALA A 68 3.91 6.84 0.87
N LEU A 69 5.17 7.24 1.02
CA LEU A 69 5.73 7.51 2.33
C LEU A 69 5.04 8.78 2.84
N PRO A 70 4.19 8.72 3.87
CA PRO A 70 3.73 9.94 4.52
C PRO A 70 4.98 10.68 4.97
N GLU A 71 5.00 12.01 4.83
CA GLU A 71 6.12 12.82 5.30
C GLU A 71 6.51 12.33 6.69
N ARG A 72 7.80 12.07 6.94
CA ARG A 72 8.31 11.51 8.20
C ARG A 72 7.70 12.15 9.46
N ARG A 73 7.35 13.44 9.35
CA ARG A 73 6.66 14.23 10.37
C ARG A 73 5.26 13.70 10.72
N ILE A 74 4.46 13.30 9.73
CA ILE A 74 3.10 12.75 9.92
C ILE A 74 3.15 11.43 10.68
N LEU A 75 4.09 10.55 10.32
CA LEU A 75 4.27 9.26 11.01
C LEU A 75 4.71 9.42 12.46
N LEU A 76 5.62 10.35 12.73
CA LEU A 76 6.06 10.65 14.10
C LEU A 76 4.88 11.14 14.96
N VAL A 77 4.10 12.09 14.45
CA VAL A 77 2.93 12.62 15.15
C VAL A 77 1.87 11.54 15.37
N ALA A 78 1.59 10.70 14.37
CA ALA A 78 0.65 9.60 14.50
C ALA A 78 1.10 8.58 15.56
N GLY A 79 2.40 8.27 15.62
CA GLY A 79 2.98 7.41 16.64
C GLY A 79 2.90 8.00 18.05
N GLU A 80 3.12 9.30 18.20
CA GLU A 80 2.97 10.01 19.48
C GLU A 80 1.52 9.97 19.98
N ILE A 81 0.55 10.21 19.08
CA ILE A 81 -0.89 10.14 19.41
C ILE A 81 -1.28 8.72 19.84
N ALA A 82 -0.85 7.69 19.09
CA ALA A 82 -1.15 6.30 19.42
C ALA A 82 -0.62 5.92 20.81
N ARG A 83 0.64 6.29 21.11
CA ARG A 83 1.24 6.09 22.45
C ARG A 83 0.44 6.77 23.55
N MET A 84 -0.01 8.00 23.33
CA MET A 84 -0.84 8.74 24.30
C MET A 84 -2.18 8.05 24.55
N CYS A 85 -2.84 7.53 23.51
CA CYS A 85 -4.08 6.78 23.65
C CYS A 85 -3.89 5.51 24.51
N ASP A 86 -2.81 4.76 24.30
CA ASP A 86 -2.49 3.57 25.09
C ASP A 86 -2.20 3.89 26.55
N GLU A 87 -1.49 4.99 26.82
CA GLU A 87 -1.20 5.45 28.18
C GLU A 87 -2.48 5.88 28.90
N LEU A 88 -3.35 6.64 28.22
CA LEU A 88 -4.64 7.04 28.76
C LEU A 88 -5.52 5.83 29.06
N TYR A 89 -5.62 4.87 28.14
CA TYR A 89 -6.39 3.66 28.35
C TYR A 89 -5.92 2.86 29.58
N LYS A 90 -4.61 2.74 29.78
CA LYS A 90 -4.04 2.07 30.98
C LYS A 90 -4.36 2.83 32.27
N GLN A 91 -4.34 4.16 32.23
CA GLN A 91 -4.68 5.00 33.39
C GLN A 91 -6.16 4.83 33.76
N GLU A 92 -7.05 4.89 32.77
CA GLU A 92 -8.50 4.69 32.99
C GLU A 92 -8.81 3.29 33.51
N LEU A 93 -8.15 2.25 32.98
CA LEU A 93 -8.26 0.89 33.51
C LEU A 93 -7.81 0.78 34.97
N ALA A 94 -6.71 1.44 35.33
CA ALA A 94 -6.18 1.41 36.69
C ALA A 94 -7.05 2.19 37.69
N LEU A 95 -7.76 3.22 37.24
CA LEU A 95 -8.71 3.99 38.05
C LEU A 95 -10.06 3.27 38.23
N ALA A 96 -10.40 2.38 37.31
CA ALA A 96 -11.64 1.59 37.34
C ALA A 96 -11.54 0.26 38.11
N ALA A 97 -10.34 -0.10 38.60
CA ALA A 97 -10.05 -1.34 39.34
C ALA A 97 -9.92 -1.08 40.85
#